data_AF-A0A8S1IM49-F1
#
_entry.id   AF-A0A8S1IM49-F1
#
_cell.length_a   1.000
_cell.length_b   1.000
_cell.length_c   1.000
_cell.angle_alpha   90.00
_cell.angle_beta   90.00
_cell.angle_gamma   90.00
#
_symmetry.space_group_name_H-M   'P 1'
#
loop_
_entity.id
_entity.type
_entity.pdbx_description
1 polymer ?
#
loop_
_entity_poly.entity_id
_entity_poly.type
_entity_poly.pdbx_seq_one_letter_code
_entity_poly.pdbx_strand_id
1 'polypeptide(L)'
;MIQRFARGAAARRRARRLRKLKQERDEFAGELERQQQHEQEEKRKYAVNRRMHPRTQEDFDLLHEELEAWRVQETRKIKDRGMDSEEELAALQQLLHKETKLLQTIDRLKNVADTENREMHVHATLSRMSEPKSWDLSNGAKVLVHTPFTTRAKQMMQLYFATTLPLVSIEERMDVLLHVKWTAKEYDCELTRQLVNLIDREADLLNRGRNQKTLEGLRKRISNTLLDFIETPEFNPEASRFVIAKEKPDAYIYAHVGSATSLEQTWKKPLYSTI
;
A
#
# COMPACT_ATOMS: atom_id res chain seq x y z
N MET A 1 -0.07 -16.41 -77.15
CA MET A 1 0.83 -16.95 -76.10
C MET A 1 1.03 -15.99 -74.92
N ILE A 2 1.25 -14.69 -75.16
CA ILE A 2 1.56 -13.67 -74.12
C ILE A 2 0.44 -13.46 -73.08
N GLN A 3 -0.83 -13.48 -73.49
CA GLN A 3 -1.97 -13.29 -72.58
C GLN A 3 -2.07 -14.37 -71.48
N ARG A 4 -1.62 -15.61 -71.75
CA ARG A 4 -1.63 -16.71 -70.76
C ARG A 4 -0.61 -16.45 -69.65
N PHE A 5 0.59 -15.96 -70.00
CA PHE A 5 1.62 -15.58 -69.05
C PHE A 5 1.23 -14.35 -68.22
N ALA A 6 0.58 -13.35 -68.85
CA ALA A 6 0.07 -12.17 -68.16
C ALA A 6 -1.01 -12.52 -67.11
N ARG A 7 -1.97 -13.38 -67.47
CA ARG A 7 -2.99 -13.89 -66.53
C ARG A 7 -2.36 -14.69 -65.38
N GLY A 8 -1.38 -15.55 -65.69
CA GLY A 8 -0.62 -16.29 -64.66
C GLY A 8 0.17 -15.37 -63.72
N ALA A 9 0.79 -14.30 -64.24
CA ALA A 9 1.50 -13.32 -63.43
C ALA A 9 0.56 -12.47 -62.55
N ALA A 10 -0.63 -12.13 -63.05
CA ALA A 10 -1.67 -11.45 -62.27
C ALA A 10 -2.22 -12.36 -61.14
N ALA A 11 -2.49 -13.63 -61.44
CA ALA A 11 -2.93 -14.61 -60.46
C ALA A 11 -1.87 -14.84 -59.37
N ARG A 12 -0.58 -14.95 -59.72
CA ARG A 12 0.52 -15.06 -58.75
C ARG A 12 0.65 -13.81 -57.88
N ARG A 13 0.50 -12.60 -58.44
CA ARG A 13 0.49 -11.34 -57.65
C ARG A 13 -0.69 -11.30 -56.68
N ARG A 14 -1.89 -11.70 -57.11
CA ARG A 14 -3.07 -11.80 -56.25
C ARG A 14 -2.89 -12.83 -55.13
N ALA A 15 -2.36 -14.01 -55.45
CA ALA A 15 -2.07 -15.05 -54.47
C ALA A 15 -1.01 -14.60 -53.44
N ARG A 16 0.05 -13.90 -53.87
CA ARG A 16 1.04 -13.29 -52.95
C ARG A 16 0.40 -12.27 -52.00
N ARG A 17 -0.46 -11.39 -52.53
CA ARG A 17 -1.19 -10.40 -51.70
C ARG A 17 -2.10 -11.08 -50.67
N LEU A 18 -2.86 -12.11 -51.08
CA LEU A 18 -3.73 -12.87 -50.18
C LEU A 18 -2.96 -13.65 -49.12
N ARG A 19 -1.80 -14.23 -49.46
CA ARG A 19 -0.91 -14.89 -48.49
C ARG A 19 -0.38 -13.90 -47.46
N LYS A 20 0.02 -12.70 -47.90
CA LYS A 20 0.49 -11.64 -46.99
C LYS A 20 -0.62 -11.19 -46.03
N LEU A 21 -1.83 -10.94 -46.54
CA LEU A 21 -2.99 -10.59 -45.70
C LEU A 21 -3.36 -11.70 -44.72
N LYS A 22 -3.29 -12.97 -45.15
CA LYS A 22 -3.52 -14.11 -44.24
C LYS A 22 -2.45 -14.17 -43.16
N GLN A 23 -1.18 -13.98 -43.53
CA GLN A 23 -0.07 -13.96 -42.59
C GLN A 23 -0.20 -12.81 -41.58
N GLU A 24 -0.48 -11.59 -42.02
CA GLU A 24 -0.71 -10.42 -41.15
C GLU A 24 -1.90 -10.67 -40.20
N ARG A 25 -2.97 -11.32 -40.67
CA ARG A 25 -4.12 -11.71 -39.82
C ARG A 25 -3.75 -12.79 -38.80
N ASP A 26 -3.02 -13.81 -39.21
CA ASP A 26 -2.63 -14.93 -38.36
C ASP A 26 -1.59 -14.47 -37.30
N GLU A 27 -0.68 -13.55 -37.67
CA GLU A 27 0.26 -12.89 -36.76
C GLU A 27 -0.48 -12.02 -35.72
N PHE A 28 -1.43 -11.19 -36.17
CA PHE A 28 -2.27 -10.38 -35.27
C PHE A 28 -3.10 -11.25 -34.31
N ALA A 29 -3.70 -12.33 -34.81
CA ALA A 29 -4.43 -13.29 -33.97
C ALA A 29 -3.51 -13.95 -32.94
N GLY A 30 -2.31 -14.37 -33.34
CA GLY A 30 -1.32 -14.96 -32.44
C GLY A 30 -0.72 -13.97 -31.44
N GLU A 31 -0.64 -12.68 -31.76
CA GLU A 31 -0.29 -11.62 -30.81
C GLU A 31 -1.39 -11.41 -29.77
N LEU A 32 -2.65 -11.34 -30.20
CA LEU A 32 -3.78 -11.19 -29.32
C LEU A 32 -3.91 -12.38 -28.35
N GLU A 33 -3.74 -13.61 -28.85
CA GLU A 33 -3.74 -14.81 -28.00
C GLU A 33 -2.61 -14.79 -26.97
N ARG A 34 -1.39 -14.39 -27.37
CA ARG A 34 -0.26 -14.23 -26.45
C ARG A 34 -0.53 -13.16 -25.39
N GLN A 35 -1.12 -12.04 -25.77
CA GLN A 35 -1.50 -10.99 -24.82
C GLN A 35 -2.55 -11.50 -23.82
N GLN A 36 -3.57 -12.23 -24.28
CA GLN A 36 -4.57 -12.83 -23.40
C GLN A 36 -3.97 -13.86 -22.45
N GLN A 37 -3.07 -14.72 -22.94
CA GLN A 37 -2.38 -15.70 -22.09
C GLN A 37 -1.52 -15.00 -21.03
N HIS A 38 -0.76 -13.99 -21.43
CA HIS A 38 0.03 -13.18 -20.50
C HIS A 38 -0.86 -12.50 -19.46
N GLU A 39 -1.97 -11.88 -19.87
CA GLU A 39 -2.92 -11.24 -18.94
C GLU A 39 -3.53 -12.24 -17.96
N GLN A 40 -3.89 -13.44 -18.42
CA GLN A 40 -4.38 -14.52 -17.56
C GLN A 40 -3.31 -15.00 -16.58
N GLU A 41 -2.08 -15.14 -17.02
CA GLU A 41 -0.95 -15.54 -16.17
C GLU A 41 -0.69 -14.48 -15.09
N GLU A 42 -0.70 -13.20 -15.45
CA GLU A 42 -0.53 -12.09 -14.51
C GLU A 42 -1.67 -12.03 -13.49
N LYS A 43 -2.92 -12.25 -13.93
CA LYS A 43 -4.07 -12.36 -13.01
C LYS A 43 -3.91 -13.53 -12.03
N ARG A 44 -3.41 -14.68 -12.51
CA ARG A 44 -3.14 -15.84 -11.66
C ARG A 44 -2.02 -15.56 -10.66
N LYS A 45 -0.92 -14.97 -11.10
CA LYS A 45 0.18 -14.55 -10.22
C LYS A 45 -0.30 -13.55 -9.16
N TYR A 46 -1.12 -12.58 -9.55
CA TYR A 46 -1.70 -11.59 -8.65
C TYR A 46 -2.58 -12.25 -7.58
N ALA A 47 -3.49 -13.16 -7.97
CA ALA A 47 -4.33 -13.89 -7.02
C ALA A 47 -3.52 -14.75 -6.05
N VAL A 48 -2.48 -15.44 -6.55
CA VAL A 48 -1.55 -16.20 -5.70
C VAL A 48 -0.81 -15.27 -4.74
N ASN A 49 -0.35 -14.12 -5.21
CA ASN A 49 0.36 -13.16 -4.37
C ASN A 49 -0.53 -12.58 -3.28
N ARG A 50 -1.81 -12.30 -3.55
CA ARG A 50 -2.78 -11.84 -2.52
C ARG A 50 -2.96 -12.84 -1.38
N ARG A 51 -2.87 -14.14 -1.68
CA ARG A 51 -2.95 -15.21 -0.66
C ARG A 51 -1.65 -15.39 0.11
N MET A 52 -0.51 -15.27 -0.58
CA MET A 52 0.81 -15.47 0.02
C MET A 52 1.29 -14.25 0.82
N HIS A 53 0.92 -13.05 0.39
CA HIS A 53 1.33 -11.77 0.96
C HIS A 53 0.11 -10.81 1.01
N PRO A 54 -0.89 -11.09 1.87
CA PRO A 54 -2.04 -10.20 2.03
C PRO A 54 -1.58 -8.85 2.59
N ARG A 55 -2.01 -7.75 1.96
CA ARG A 55 -1.64 -6.39 2.40
C ARG A 55 -2.84 -5.50 2.64
N THR A 56 -3.90 -5.67 1.88
CA THR A 56 -5.12 -4.86 1.97
C THR A 56 -6.16 -5.56 2.82
N GLN A 57 -7.14 -4.80 3.34
CA GLN A 57 -8.26 -5.38 4.08
C GLN A 57 -9.02 -6.40 3.23
N GLU A 58 -9.20 -6.14 1.93
CA GLU A 58 -9.83 -7.07 0.99
C GLU A 58 -9.08 -8.40 0.87
N ASP A 59 -7.75 -8.40 0.98
CA ASP A 59 -6.95 -9.63 0.95
C ASP A 59 -7.22 -10.49 2.19
N PHE A 60 -7.35 -9.83 3.36
CA PHE A 60 -7.67 -10.52 4.61
C PHE A 60 -9.11 -11.01 4.64
N ASP A 61 -10.06 -10.23 4.12
CA ASP A 61 -11.46 -10.64 3.98
C ASP A 61 -11.57 -11.92 3.14
N LEU A 62 -10.86 -11.99 2.01
CA LEU A 62 -10.78 -13.20 1.19
C LEU A 62 -10.23 -14.40 1.96
N LEU A 63 -9.16 -14.22 2.76
CA LEU A 63 -8.61 -15.29 3.58
C LEU A 63 -9.59 -15.78 4.66
N HIS A 64 -10.36 -14.86 5.26
CA HIS A 64 -11.40 -15.20 6.22
C HIS A 64 -12.55 -15.97 5.56
N GLU A 65 -13.00 -15.55 4.38
CA GLU A 65 -14.02 -16.25 3.59
C GLU A 65 -13.57 -17.68 3.21
N GLU A 66 -12.32 -17.84 2.75
CA GLU A 66 -11.75 -19.16 2.41
C GLU A 66 -11.64 -20.06 3.65
N LEU A 67 -11.24 -19.50 4.80
CA LEU A 67 -11.18 -20.23 6.07
C LEU A 67 -12.56 -20.67 6.56
N GLU A 68 -13.55 -19.80 6.45
CA GLU A 68 -14.93 -20.11 6.83
C GLU A 68 -15.51 -21.21 5.92
N ALA A 69 -15.31 -21.10 4.60
CA ALA A 69 -15.74 -22.13 3.65
C ALA A 69 -15.08 -23.49 3.96
N TRP A 70 -13.78 -23.49 4.29
CA TRP A 70 -13.08 -24.70 4.73
C TRP A 70 -13.67 -25.28 6.02
N ARG A 71 -13.92 -24.45 7.04
CA ARG A 71 -14.53 -24.87 8.32
C ARG A 71 -15.89 -25.52 8.10
N VAL A 72 -16.76 -24.90 7.29
CA VAL A 72 -18.09 -25.42 6.99
C VAL A 72 -18.02 -26.76 6.26
N GLN A 73 -17.16 -26.87 5.24
CA GLN A 73 -16.96 -28.12 4.52
C GLN A 73 -16.41 -29.23 5.42
N GLU A 74 -15.44 -28.93 6.27
CA GLU A 74 -14.81 -29.94 7.13
C GLU A 74 -15.74 -30.37 8.26
N THR A 75 -16.50 -29.43 8.84
CA THR A 75 -17.57 -29.75 9.82
C THR A 75 -18.61 -30.66 9.20
N ARG A 76 -19.02 -30.38 7.95
CA ARG A 76 -19.97 -31.23 7.22
C ARG A 76 -19.39 -32.64 7.01
N LYS A 77 -18.14 -32.75 6.56
CA LYS A 77 -17.48 -34.06 6.38
C LYS A 77 -17.38 -34.86 7.67
N ILE A 78 -17.16 -34.21 8.82
CA ILE A 78 -17.10 -34.89 10.12
C ILE A 78 -18.49 -35.43 10.48
N LYS A 79 -19.54 -34.62 10.33
CA LYS A 79 -20.92 -35.01 10.62
C LYS A 79 -21.45 -36.11 9.69
N ASP A 80 -21.12 -36.03 8.39
CA ASP A 80 -21.59 -36.98 7.37
C ASP A 80 -20.95 -38.38 7.52
N ARG A 81 -19.90 -38.55 8.34
CA ARG A 81 -19.26 -39.85 8.58
C ARG A 81 -20.05 -40.78 9.50
N GLY A 82 -21.04 -40.27 10.25
CA GLY A 82 -21.86 -41.07 11.16
C GLY A 82 -21.05 -41.79 12.23
N MET A 83 -20.08 -41.09 12.83
CA MET A 83 -19.23 -41.60 13.92
C MET A 83 -20.00 -41.62 15.26
N ASP A 84 -19.44 -42.28 16.26
CA ASP A 84 -19.99 -42.21 17.62
C ASP A 84 -19.84 -40.80 18.22
N SER A 85 -20.69 -40.46 19.20
CA SER A 85 -20.74 -39.11 19.78
C SER A 85 -19.40 -38.67 20.39
N GLU A 86 -18.62 -39.59 20.96
CA GLU A 86 -17.33 -39.26 21.57
C GLU A 86 -16.25 -39.00 20.49
N GLU A 87 -16.25 -39.80 19.42
CA GLU A 87 -15.35 -39.65 18.29
C GLU A 87 -15.64 -38.39 17.47
N GLU A 88 -16.92 -38.05 17.28
CA GLU A 88 -17.34 -36.80 16.62
C GLU A 88 -16.86 -35.58 17.40
N LEU A 89 -17.05 -35.57 18.72
CA LEU A 89 -16.61 -34.47 19.57
C LEU A 89 -15.09 -34.28 19.52
N ALA A 90 -14.32 -35.38 19.58
CA ALA A 90 -12.88 -35.34 19.46
C ALA A 90 -12.42 -34.79 18.08
N ALA A 91 -13.09 -35.20 16.99
CA ALA A 91 -12.80 -34.69 15.65
C ALA A 91 -13.12 -33.19 15.51
N LEU A 92 -14.24 -32.72 16.07
CA LEU A 92 -14.61 -31.30 16.09
C LEU A 92 -13.63 -30.47 16.94
N GLN A 93 -13.16 -31.00 18.07
CA GLN A 93 -12.14 -30.34 18.88
C GLN A 93 -10.81 -30.19 18.11
N GLN A 94 -10.41 -31.21 17.36
CA GLN A 94 -9.23 -31.12 16.48
C GLN A 94 -9.43 -30.10 15.35
N LEU A 95 -10.64 -30.02 14.78
CA LEU A 95 -10.98 -29.02 13.77
C LEU A 95 -10.86 -27.60 14.34
N LEU A 96 -11.42 -27.35 15.53
CA LEU A 96 -11.34 -26.06 16.21
C LEU A 96 -9.88 -25.65 16.49
N HIS A 97 -9.04 -26.59 16.91
CA HIS A 97 -7.61 -26.32 17.12
C HIS A 97 -6.91 -25.88 15.84
N LYS A 98 -7.24 -26.51 14.70
CA LYS A 98 -6.73 -26.12 13.39
C LYS A 98 -7.23 -24.72 12.97
N GLU A 99 -8.52 -24.45 13.14
CA GLU A 99 -9.11 -23.12 12.89
C GLU A 99 -8.41 -22.04 13.71
N THR A 100 -8.24 -22.26 15.02
CA THR A 100 -7.57 -21.33 15.93
C THR A 100 -6.14 -21.02 15.47
N LYS A 101 -5.38 -22.05 15.05
CA LYS A 101 -4.03 -21.86 14.51
C LYS A 101 -4.02 -21.06 13.20
N LEU A 102 -5.00 -21.27 12.33
CA LEU A 102 -5.12 -20.53 11.08
C LEU A 102 -5.47 -19.06 11.34
N LEU A 103 -6.43 -18.78 12.23
CA LEU A 103 -6.75 -17.41 12.66
C LEU A 103 -5.54 -16.69 13.26
N GLN A 104 -4.81 -17.35 14.17
CA GLN A 104 -3.57 -16.79 14.73
C GLN A 104 -2.51 -16.50 13.65
N THR A 105 -2.48 -17.28 12.57
CA THR A 105 -1.56 -17.06 11.46
C THR A 105 -2.00 -15.85 10.63
N ILE A 106 -3.30 -15.73 10.36
CA ILE A 106 -3.89 -14.54 9.69
C ILE A 106 -3.59 -13.27 10.51
N ASP A 107 -3.77 -13.31 11.83
CA ASP A 107 -3.46 -12.17 12.71
C ASP A 107 -1.98 -11.77 12.66
N ARG A 108 -1.07 -12.75 12.61
CA ARG A 108 0.37 -12.46 12.45
C ARG A 108 0.66 -11.81 11.10
N LEU A 109 0.06 -12.33 10.03
CA LEU A 109 0.20 -11.74 8.69
C LEU A 109 -0.33 -10.30 8.67
N LYS A 110 -1.47 -10.04 9.31
CA LYS A 110 -2.04 -8.70 9.45
C LYS A 110 -1.08 -7.73 10.15
N ASN A 111 -0.50 -8.14 11.28
CA ASN A 111 0.49 -7.31 11.98
C ASN A 111 1.73 -7.01 11.11
N VAL A 112 2.25 -7.99 10.38
CA VAL A 112 3.38 -7.79 9.45
C VAL A 112 2.97 -6.83 8.33
N ALA A 113 1.82 -7.05 7.70
CA ALA A 113 1.30 -6.19 6.65
C ALA A 113 1.10 -4.75 7.13
N ASP A 114 0.55 -4.54 8.31
CA ASP A 114 0.36 -3.21 8.90
C ASP A 114 1.69 -2.49 9.12
N THR A 115 2.72 -3.22 9.57
CA THR A 115 4.07 -2.63 9.72
C THR A 115 4.68 -2.24 8.37
N GLU A 116 4.62 -3.11 7.36
CA GLU A 116 5.15 -2.83 6.02
C GLU A 116 4.37 -1.69 5.34
N ASN A 117 3.04 -1.70 5.45
CA ASN A 117 2.16 -0.68 4.90
C ASN A 117 2.45 0.69 5.54
N ARG A 118 2.68 0.73 6.86
CA ARG A 118 3.10 1.95 7.56
C ARG A 118 4.44 2.46 7.04
N GLU A 119 5.44 1.60 6.91
CA GLU A 119 6.76 1.98 6.38
C GLU A 119 6.67 2.51 4.94
N MET A 120 5.90 1.84 4.08
CA MET A 120 5.64 2.28 2.71
C MET A 120 4.89 3.61 2.67
N HIS A 121 3.90 3.80 3.53
CA HIS A 121 3.15 5.04 3.63
C HIS A 121 4.05 6.20 4.05
N VAL A 122 4.91 6.01 5.06
CA VAL A 122 5.90 7.01 5.48
C VAL A 122 6.85 7.33 4.33
N HIS A 123 7.40 6.33 3.66
CA HIS A 123 8.28 6.53 2.52
C HIS A 123 7.61 7.34 1.40
N ALA A 124 6.39 6.96 1.01
CA ALA A 124 5.62 7.64 -0.02
C ALA A 124 5.28 9.09 0.38
N THR A 125 4.90 9.30 1.64
CA THR A 125 4.56 10.61 2.19
C THR A 125 5.77 11.55 2.15
N LEU A 126 6.92 11.11 2.66
CA LEU A 126 8.16 11.89 2.65
C LEU A 126 8.65 12.16 1.22
N SER A 127 8.56 11.16 0.33
CA SER A 127 8.91 11.31 -1.08
C SER A 127 8.08 12.40 -1.74
N ARG A 128 6.75 12.37 -1.53
CA ARG A 128 5.82 13.35 -2.09
C ARG A 128 6.02 14.76 -1.52
N MET A 129 6.49 14.90 -0.27
CA MET A 129 6.87 16.21 0.30
C MET A 129 8.12 16.79 -0.39
N SER A 130 9.02 15.92 -0.86
CA SER A 130 10.29 16.30 -1.50
C SER A 130 10.20 16.56 -3.01
N GLU A 131 9.05 16.24 -3.62
CA GLU A 131 8.84 16.37 -5.06
C GLU A 131 8.90 17.83 -5.54
N PRO A 132 9.49 18.10 -6.71
CA PRO A 132 9.49 19.44 -7.30
C PRO A 132 8.07 19.88 -7.66
N LYS A 133 7.82 21.19 -7.57
CA LYS A 133 6.53 21.75 -7.98
C LYS A 133 6.48 21.89 -9.50
N SER A 134 5.36 21.51 -10.11
CA SER A 134 5.12 21.75 -11.54
C SER A 134 4.47 23.12 -11.72
N TRP A 135 5.10 23.97 -12.53
CA TRP A 135 4.59 25.28 -12.92
C TRP A 135 4.21 25.24 -14.39
N ASP A 136 2.99 25.64 -14.70
CA ASP A 136 2.52 25.80 -16.07
C ASP A 136 3.03 27.14 -16.62
N LEU A 137 3.71 27.09 -17.76
CA LEU A 137 4.15 28.28 -18.48
C LEU A 137 3.02 28.78 -19.39
N SER A 138 3.10 30.05 -19.78
CA SER A 138 2.15 30.68 -20.70
C SER A 138 2.07 30.00 -22.07
N ASN A 139 3.07 29.20 -22.44
CA ASN A 139 3.12 28.41 -23.67
C ASN A 139 2.56 26.98 -23.52
N GLY A 140 1.98 26.62 -22.37
CA GLY A 140 1.45 25.29 -22.07
C GLY A 140 2.51 24.24 -21.70
N ALA A 141 3.79 24.59 -21.63
CA ALA A 141 4.84 23.70 -21.12
C ALA A 141 4.81 23.66 -19.59
N LYS A 142 5.19 22.51 -19.01
CA LYS A 142 5.35 22.33 -17.55
C LYS A 142 6.82 22.35 -17.18
N VAL A 143 7.21 23.18 -16.21
CA VAL A 143 8.56 23.19 -15.65
C VAL A 143 8.51 22.69 -14.21
N LEU A 144 9.45 21.80 -13.86
CA LEU A 144 9.62 21.29 -12.51
C LEU A 144 10.62 22.16 -11.75
N VAL A 145 10.19 22.76 -10.64
CA VAL A 145 10.98 23.68 -9.84
C VAL A 145 11.11 23.16 -8.40
N HIS A 146 12.35 23.01 -7.95
CA HIS A 146 12.63 22.81 -6.53
C HIS A 146 12.59 24.15 -5.80
N THR A 147 11.60 24.31 -4.94
CA THR A 147 11.52 25.44 -4.01
C THR A 147 12.41 25.18 -2.79
N PRO A 148 12.81 26.23 -2.03
CA PRO A 148 13.54 26.05 -0.77
C PRO A 148 12.84 25.08 0.18
N PHE A 149 11.50 25.07 0.21
CA PHE A 149 10.70 24.15 1.03
C PHE A 149 10.80 22.70 0.56
N THR A 150 10.69 22.44 -0.75
CA THR A 150 10.85 21.06 -1.28
C THR A 150 12.28 20.55 -1.12
N THR A 151 13.29 21.43 -1.21
CA THR A 151 14.70 21.08 -0.95
C THR A 151 14.92 20.75 0.52
N ARG A 152 14.35 21.54 1.44
CA ARG A 152 14.39 21.26 2.89
C ARG A 152 13.69 19.95 3.23
N ALA A 153 12.49 19.70 2.67
CA ALA A 153 11.78 18.44 2.82
C ALA A 153 12.60 17.25 2.30
N LYS A 154 13.32 17.42 1.19
CA LYS A 154 14.24 16.40 0.65
C LYS A 154 15.39 16.10 1.62
N GLN A 155 16.01 17.12 2.20
CA GLN A 155 17.08 16.94 3.20
C GLN A 155 16.55 16.19 4.43
N MET A 156 15.39 16.59 4.95
CA MET A 156 14.74 15.94 6.08
C MET A 156 14.39 14.47 5.80
N MET A 157 13.86 14.18 4.61
CA MET A 157 13.61 12.81 4.15
C MET A 157 14.89 11.97 4.12
N GLN A 158 15.98 12.53 3.59
CA GLN A 158 17.28 11.85 3.55
C GLN A 158 17.81 11.54 4.96
N LEU A 159 17.67 12.47 5.90
CA LEU A 159 18.05 12.26 7.30
C LEU A 159 17.20 11.17 7.97
N TYR A 160 15.89 11.14 7.70
CA TYR A 160 15.01 10.08 8.19
C TYR A 160 15.47 8.71 7.69
N PHE A 161 15.67 8.56 6.39
CA PHE A 161 16.10 7.29 5.82
C PHE A 161 17.47 6.87 6.33
N ALA A 162 18.44 7.80 6.41
CA ALA A 162 19.74 7.54 7.00
C ALA A 162 19.66 7.06 8.46
N THR A 163 18.67 7.55 9.22
CA THR A 163 18.44 7.14 10.61
C THR A 163 17.79 5.76 10.72
N THR A 164 16.99 5.35 9.74
CA THR A 164 16.33 4.03 9.70
C THR A 164 17.20 2.92 9.13
N LEU A 165 18.27 3.25 8.38
CA LEU A 165 19.16 2.26 7.81
C LEU A 165 19.84 1.40 8.90
N PRO A 166 20.07 0.10 8.64
CA PRO A 166 20.85 -0.74 9.53
C PRO A 166 22.27 -0.20 9.67
N LEU A 167 22.86 -0.40 10.85
CA LEU A 167 24.20 0.11 11.13
C LEU A 167 25.25 -0.57 10.23
N VAL A 168 25.95 0.22 9.43
CA VAL A 168 27.12 -0.24 8.66
C VAL A 168 28.40 0.02 9.46
N SER A 169 28.59 1.26 9.95
CA SER A 169 29.68 1.64 10.87
C SER A 169 29.18 2.50 12.04
N ILE A 170 29.90 2.46 13.18
CA ILE A 170 29.66 3.36 14.32
C ILE A 170 29.96 4.82 13.93
N GLU A 171 31.00 5.04 13.12
CA GLU A 171 31.41 6.38 12.66
C GLU A 171 30.33 7.01 11.79
N GLU A 172 29.89 6.31 10.74
CA GLU A 172 28.81 6.76 9.85
C GLU A 172 27.52 7.06 10.64
N ARG A 173 27.22 6.26 11.66
CA ARG A 173 26.06 6.51 12.53
C ARG A 173 26.24 7.74 13.40
N MET A 174 27.42 7.93 13.95
CA MET A 174 27.72 9.13 14.74
C MET A 174 27.55 10.38 13.87
N ASP A 175 27.99 10.32 12.61
CA ASP A 175 27.79 11.39 11.63
C ASP A 175 26.32 11.63 11.36
N VAL A 176 25.52 10.59 11.07
CA VAL A 176 24.07 10.74 10.86
C VAL A 176 23.40 11.37 12.09
N LEU A 177 23.72 10.87 13.29
CA LEU A 177 23.20 11.42 14.55
C LEU A 177 23.57 12.89 14.74
N LEU A 178 24.79 13.28 14.37
CA LEU A 178 25.23 14.68 14.43
C LEU A 178 24.44 15.57 13.46
N HIS A 179 24.23 15.12 12.23
CA HIS A 179 23.44 15.87 11.23
C HIS A 179 21.98 16.06 11.69
N VAL A 180 21.36 15.01 12.23
CA VAL A 180 20.00 15.11 12.79
C VAL A 180 19.98 16.08 13.98
N LYS A 181 20.97 15.99 14.87
CA LYS A 181 21.08 16.88 16.04
C LYS A 181 21.19 18.34 15.64
N TRP A 182 22.00 18.68 14.63
CA TRP A 182 22.12 20.05 14.15
C TRP A 182 20.84 20.57 13.52
N THR A 183 20.18 19.75 12.71
CA THR A 183 18.89 20.10 12.08
C THR A 183 17.81 20.35 13.15
N ALA A 184 17.76 19.51 14.19
CA ALA A 184 16.81 19.67 15.29
C ALA A 184 17.09 20.93 16.13
N LYS A 185 18.36 21.32 16.28
CA LYS A 185 18.77 22.52 17.04
C LYS A 185 18.42 23.85 16.36
N GLU A 186 17.97 23.84 15.10
CA GLU A 186 17.42 25.05 14.47
C GLU A 186 16.17 25.57 15.19
N TYR A 187 15.48 24.71 15.94
CA TYR A 187 14.28 25.06 16.69
C TYR A 187 14.39 24.63 18.15
N ASP A 188 13.93 25.49 19.06
CA ASP A 188 13.91 25.18 20.49
C ASP A 188 12.47 24.94 20.96
N CYS A 189 12.08 23.66 21.00
CA CYS A 189 10.79 23.22 21.53
C CYS A 189 10.92 21.86 22.24
N GLU A 190 9.86 21.41 22.90
CA GLU A 190 9.89 20.15 23.65
C GLU A 190 10.22 18.94 22.76
N LEU A 191 9.68 18.92 21.53
CA LEU A 191 9.93 17.85 20.56
C LEU A 191 11.40 17.77 20.16
N THR A 192 12.04 18.90 19.83
CA THR A 192 13.45 18.93 19.43
C THR A 192 14.38 18.63 20.60
N ARG A 193 14.05 19.10 21.80
CA ARG A 193 14.79 18.74 23.04
C ARG A 193 14.71 17.24 23.31
N GLN A 194 13.54 16.64 23.18
CA GLN A 194 13.36 15.19 23.33
C GLN A 194 14.20 14.44 22.29
N LEU A 195 14.14 14.85 21.02
CA LEU A 195 14.92 14.24 19.94
C LEU A 195 16.43 14.32 20.21
N VAL A 196 16.94 15.49 20.58
CA VAL A 196 18.36 15.70 20.91
C VAL A 196 18.78 14.85 22.11
N ASN A 197 17.95 14.76 23.16
CA ASN A 197 18.23 13.91 24.32
C ASN A 197 18.33 12.42 23.95
N LEU A 198 17.45 11.94 23.06
CA LEU A 198 17.51 10.56 22.59
C LEU A 198 18.77 10.29 21.75
N ILE A 199 19.15 11.25 20.90
CA ILE A 199 20.37 11.18 20.08
C ILE A 199 21.61 11.13 20.97
N ASP A 200 21.70 12.03 21.96
CA ASP A 200 22.85 12.10 22.87
C ASP A 200 22.98 10.83 23.71
N ARG A 201 21.85 10.24 24.10
CA ARG A 201 21.82 8.93 24.74
C ARG A 201 22.30 7.80 23.83
N GLU A 202 21.91 7.77 22.55
CA GLU A 202 22.43 6.76 21.61
C GLU A 202 23.94 6.93 21.42
N ALA A 203 24.41 8.16 21.21
CA ALA A 203 25.82 8.48 21.03
C ALA A 203 26.67 8.04 22.25
N ASP A 204 26.23 8.36 23.48
CA ASP A 204 26.93 7.93 24.70
C ASP A 204 26.98 6.40 24.83
N LEU A 205 25.88 5.70 24.54
CA LEU A 205 25.86 4.23 24.58
C LEU A 205 26.74 3.59 23.51
N LEU A 206 26.81 4.17 22.31
CA LEU A 206 27.70 3.72 21.24
C LEU A 206 29.17 3.93 21.60
N ASN A 207 29.52 5.11 22.14
CA ASN A 207 30.88 5.41 22.59
C ASN A 207 31.35 4.49 23.72
N ARG A 208 30.42 3.98 24.55
CA ARG A 208 30.70 2.98 25.59
C ARG A 208 30.73 1.53 25.08
N GLY A 209 30.61 1.31 23.77
CA GLY A 209 30.68 -0.01 23.16
C GLY A 209 29.49 -0.92 23.47
N ARG A 210 28.30 -0.36 23.73
CA ARG A 210 27.10 -1.19 23.97
C ARG A 210 26.70 -1.97 22.73
N ASN A 211 26.15 -3.17 22.94
CA ASN A 211 25.69 -4.03 21.86
C ASN A 211 24.55 -3.36 21.09
N GLN A 212 24.69 -3.30 19.76
CA GLN A 212 23.76 -2.63 18.85
C GLN A 212 22.35 -3.20 18.92
N LYS A 213 22.20 -4.52 19.17
CA LYS A 213 20.89 -5.17 19.32
C LYS A 213 20.08 -4.58 20.47
N THR A 214 20.75 -4.14 21.54
CA THR A 214 20.06 -3.52 22.68
C THR A 214 19.58 -2.10 22.39
N LEU A 215 20.07 -1.47 21.31
CA LEU A 215 19.73 -0.11 20.92
C LEU A 215 18.55 -0.04 19.95
N GLU A 216 18.01 -1.17 19.48
CA GLU A 216 16.91 -1.20 18.51
C GLU A 216 15.69 -0.39 18.97
N GLY A 217 15.29 -0.54 20.24
CA GLY A 217 14.19 0.22 20.81
C GLY A 217 14.47 1.73 20.87
N LEU A 218 15.72 2.12 21.17
CA LEU A 218 16.12 3.53 21.19
C LEU A 218 16.13 4.12 19.78
N ARG A 219 16.64 3.38 18.79
CA ARG A 219 16.66 3.78 17.38
C ARG A 219 15.26 3.97 16.81
N LYS A 220 14.33 3.04 17.11
CA LYS A 220 12.92 3.17 16.74
C LYS A 220 12.27 4.41 17.35
N ARG A 221 12.63 4.75 18.59
CA ARG A 221 12.14 5.98 19.22
C ARG A 221 12.70 7.22 18.52
N ILE A 222 14.00 7.25 18.23
CA ILE A 222 14.63 8.36 17.50
C ILE A 222 13.98 8.54 16.12
N SER A 223 13.79 7.47 15.35
CA SER A 223 13.18 7.56 14.02
C SER A 223 11.72 8.02 14.09
N ASN A 224 10.93 7.55 15.05
CA ASN A 224 9.56 8.02 15.24
C ASN A 224 9.50 9.49 15.67
N THR A 225 10.31 9.91 16.65
CA THR A 225 10.36 11.32 17.08
C THR A 225 10.87 12.24 15.96
N LEU A 226 11.83 11.77 15.14
CA LEU A 226 12.26 12.48 13.94
C LEU A 226 11.15 12.58 12.90
N LEU A 227 10.35 11.52 12.72
CA LEU A 227 9.19 11.57 11.83
C LEU A 227 8.17 12.61 12.30
N ASP A 228 7.86 12.67 13.59
CA ASP A 228 6.96 13.68 14.17
C ASP A 228 7.50 15.11 13.90
N PHE A 229 8.81 15.30 14.02
CA PHE A 229 9.47 16.56 13.67
C PHE A 229 9.29 16.91 12.18
N ILE A 230 9.44 15.95 11.28
CA ILE A 230 9.31 16.18 9.83
C ILE A 230 7.84 16.39 9.41
N GLU A 231 6.89 15.76 10.10
CA GLU A 231 5.46 15.93 9.85
C GLU A 231 4.89 17.24 10.41
N THR A 232 5.64 17.96 11.26
CA THR A 232 5.19 19.21 11.85
C THR A 232 5.37 20.39 10.86
N PRO A 233 4.28 21.10 10.47
CA PRO A 233 4.34 22.19 9.49
C PRO A 233 5.30 23.34 9.84
N GLU A 234 5.51 23.61 11.12
CA GLU A 234 6.42 24.66 11.60
C GLU A 234 7.89 24.40 11.19
N PHE A 235 8.28 23.11 11.14
CA PHE A 235 9.63 22.69 10.78
C PHE A 235 9.75 22.36 9.28
N ASN A 236 8.67 21.83 8.71
CA ASN A 236 8.54 21.45 7.31
C ASN A 236 7.25 22.01 6.69
N PRO A 237 7.31 23.16 6.01
CA PRO A 237 6.11 23.78 5.42
C PRO A 237 5.34 22.88 4.44
N GLU A 238 6.03 21.97 3.72
CA GLU A 238 5.37 21.03 2.80
C GLU A 238 4.51 19.99 3.55
N ALA A 239 4.76 19.75 4.84
CA ALA A 239 3.97 18.82 5.64
C ALA A 239 2.51 19.26 5.82
N SER A 240 2.23 20.57 5.76
CA SER A 240 0.87 21.14 5.83
C SER A 240 -0.10 20.47 4.85
N ARG A 241 0.38 20.10 3.66
CA ARG A 241 -0.43 19.46 2.59
C ARG A 241 -0.92 18.06 2.99
N PHE A 242 -0.25 17.43 3.95
CA PHE A 242 -0.47 16.05 4.36
C PHE A 242 -1.15 15.98 5.74
N VAL A 243 -0.92 16.97 6.61
CA VAL A 243 -1.64 17.11 7.89
C VAL A 243 -3.12 17.40 7.66
N ILE A 244 -3.47 18.29 6.73
CA ILE A 244 -4.86 18.61 6.39
C ILE A 244 -5.64 17.39 5.86
N ALA A 245 -4.93 16.43 5.25
CA ALA A 245 -5.52 15.18 4.78
C ALA A 245 -5.83 14.19 5.92
N LYS A 246 -5.13 14.27 7.07
CA LYS A 246 -5.41 13.46 8.26
C LYS A 246 -6.67 13.94 9.01
N GLU A 247 -6.97 15.24 8.98
CA GLU A 247 -8.10 15.83 9.72
C GLU A 247 -9.47 15.78 8.99
N LYS A 248 -9.49 15.50 7.68
CA LYS A 248 -10.75 15.43 6.90
C LYS A 248 -11.12 14.04 6.34
N PRO A 249 -11.37 13.01 7.18
CA PRO A 249 -12.15 11.85 6.75
C PRO A 249 -13.67 12.11 6.82
N ASP A 250 -14.15 12.90 7.80
CA ASP A 250 -15.57 12.88 8.20
C ASP A 250 -16.42 14.06 7.68
N ALA A 251 -15.80 15.11 7.13
CA ALA A 251 -16.52 16.30 6.69
C ALA A 251 -17.43 16.07 5.46
N TYR A 252 -17.22 14.99 4.69
CA TYR A 252 -18.07 14.66 3.54
C TYR A 252 -19.33 13.87 3.91
N ILE A 253 -19.29 13.09 5.01
CA ILE A 253 -20.42 12.25 5.42
C ILE A 253 -21.54 13.12 6.03
N TYR A 254 -21.20 14.15 6.81
CA TYR A 254 -22.22 15.02 7.43
C TYR A 254 -22.83 16.07 6.49
N ALA A 255 -22.17 16.40 5.38
CA ALA A 255 -22.73 17.35 4.40
C ALA A 255 -23.91 16.76 3.59
N HIS A 256 -24.01 15.43 3.47
CA HIS A 256 -25.03 14.77 2.65
C HIS A 256 -26.15 14.10 3.47
N VAL A 257 -25.96 13.90 4.78
CA VAL A 257 -26.99 13.33 5.67
C VAL A 257 -27.97 14.40 6.18
N GLY A 258 -27.59 15.69 6.17
CA GLY A 258 -28.44 16.80 6.61
C GLY A 258 -29.57 17.23 5.66
N SER A 259 -29.64 16.68 4.43
CA SER A 259 -30.73 16.99 3.48
C SER A 259 -31.84 15.93 3.42
N ALA A 260 -31.63 14.76 4.05
CA ALA A 260 -32.57 13.64 3.99
C ALA A 260 -33.65 13.66 5.08
N THR A 261 -33.59 14.56 6.07
CA THR A 261 -34.55 14.62 7.19
C THR A 261 -35.70 15.63 7.01
N SER A 262 -35.85 16.26 5.84
CA SER A 262 -36.95 17.21 5.56
C SER A 262 -38.01 16.71 4.57
N LEU A 263 -37.98 15.43 4.15
CA LEU A 263 -38.94 14.90 3.15
C LEU A 263 -39.88 13.78 3.65
N GLU A 264 -39.90 13.44 4.94
CA GLU A 264 -40.86 12.45 5.50
C GLU A 264 -42.02 13.08 6.31
N GLN A 265 -42.42 14.30 5.97
CA GLN A 265 -43.53 14.98 6.65
C GLN A 265 -44.63 15.47 5.70
N THR A 266 -44.95 14.66 4.70
CA THR A 266 -46.23 14.75 3.98
C THR A 266 -46.69 13.31 3.70
N TRP A 267 -47.99 13.03 3.68
CA TRP A 267 -48.62 11.71 3.40
C TRP A 267 -49.07 10.80 4.56
N LYS A 268 -49.58 11.35 5.67
CA LYS A 268 -50.64 10.68 6.44
C LYS A 268 -51.84 11.59 6.69
N LYS A 269 -52.80 11.57 5.77
CA LYS A 269 -54.22 11.79 6.08
C LYS A 269 -55.02 10.59 5.56
N PRO A 270 -55.60 9.76 6.43
CA PRO A 270 -56.73 8.93 6.05
C PRO A 270 -58.03 9.72 6.21
N LEU A 271 -58.85 9.65 5.15
CA LEU A 271 -60.25 10.02 5.12
C LEU A 271 -61.10 9.03 5.96
N TYR A 272 -62.26 9.53 6.41
CA TYR A 272 -63.38 8.87 7.13
C TYR A 272 -63.15 8.71 8.65
N SER A 273 -64.02 9.22 9.53
CA SER A 273 -65.45 8.86 9.65
C SER A 273 -66.30 9.98 10.27
N THR A 274 -67.48 10.16 9.66
CA THR A 274 -68.69 10.76 10.20
C THR A 274 -69.05 10.20 11.59
N ILE A 275 -69.39 11.09 12.54
CA ILE A 275 -70.66 11.23 13.30
C ILE A 275 -70.53 12.52 14.11
#